data_AF-A0AA91EEX6-F1
#
_entry.id   AF-A0AA91EEX6-F1
#
_cell.length_a   1.000
_cell.length_b   1.000
_cell.length_c   1.000
_cell.angle_alpha   90.00
_cell.angle_beta   90.00
_cell.angle_gamma   90.00
#
_symmetry.space_group_name_H-M   'P 1'
#
loop_
_entity.id
_entity.type
_entity.pdbx_description
1 polymer ?
#
loop_
_entity_poly.entity_id
_entity_poly.type
_entity_poly.pdbx_seq_one_letter_code
_entity_poly.pdbx_strand_id
1 'polypeptide(L)'
;MTVNVDALIHSLGKSYSDLLDAELIPYKTPPTGFSGDPDISLDMAKEGVYLSFRRDGRILKEITLRIQNDKATHWEFPNELPFGLRKVMPMAWVHSTYGQPLRSVEPKVVMRREVGRADLYSVEGFSPLLYMQIRYDMADYVQKITFFPPSELRW
;
A
#
# COMPACT_ATOMS: atom_id res chain seq x y z
N MET A 1 -17.27 -0.59 7.98
CA MET A 1 -17.10 0.76 7.39
C MET A 1 -16.13 0.59 6.26
N THR A 2 -16.50 1.00 5.06
CA THR A 2 -15.65 0.88 3.87
C THR A 2 -14.90 2.19 3.67
N VAL A 3 -13.70 2.09 3.12
CA VAL A 3 -12.82 3.22 2.84
C VAL A 3 -12.65 3.34 1.34
N ASN A 4 -12.74 4.56 0.83
CA ASN A 4 -12.49 4.83 -0.57
C ASN A 4 -10.97 4.82 -0.83
N VAL A 5 -10.44 3.66 -1.21
CA VAL A 5 -9.01 3.46 -1.49
C VAL A 5 -8.55 4.33 -2.66
N ASP A 6 -9.37 4.51 -3.68
CA ASP A 6 -9.04 5.34 -4.84
C ASP A 6 -8.83 6.81 -4.43
N ALA A 7 -9.76 7.36 -3.64
CA ALA A 7 -9.66 8.72 -3.12
C ALA A 7 -8.47 8.92 -2.17
N LEU A 8 -8.12 7.89 -1.38
CA LEU A 8 -6.91 7.93 -0.55
C LEU A 8 -5.64 8.03 -1.40
N ILE A 9 -5.55 7.26 -2.48
CA ILE A 9 -4.38 7.28 -3.38
C ILE A 9 -4.23 8.65 -4.05
N HIS A 10 -5.34 9.26 -4.48
CA HIS A 10 -5.33 10.63 -5.01
C HIS A 10 -4.99 11.69 -3.95
N SER A 11 -5.04 11.34 -2.66
CA SER A 11 -4.69 12.23 -1.56
C SER A 11 -3.24 12.06 -1.09
N LEU A 12 -2.41 11.28 -1.79
CA LEU A 12 -0.96 11.24 -1.56
C LEU A 12 -0.38 12.66 -1.65
N GLY A 13 0.45 13.03 -0.67
CA GLY A 13 1.01 14.37 -0.49
C GLY A 13 0.12 15.33 0.30
N LYS A 14 -1.10 14.95 0.69
CA LYS A 14 -1.97 15.74 1.59
C LYS A 14 -1.65 15.48 3.07
N SER A 15 -2.03 16.41 3.93
CA SER A 15 -1.84 16.26 5.38
C SER A 15 -2.91 15.35 5.99
N TYR A 16 -2.62 14.76 7.16
CA TYR A 16 -3.61 14.02 7.94
C TYR A 16 -4.88 14.84 8.22
N SER A 17 -4.77 16.15 8.45
CA SER A 17 -5.93 17.02 8.66
C SER A 17 -6.81 17.11 7.41
N ASP A 18 -6.20 17.25 6.23
CA ASP A 18 -6.96 17.29 4.96
C ASP A 18 -7.75 15.98 4.75
N LEU A 19 -7.17 14.83 5.13
CA LEU A 19 -7.83 13.52 5.04
C LEU A 19 -9.02 13.40 6.00
N LEU A 20 -8.91 14.00 7.19
CA LEU A 20 -10.02 14.06 8.16
C LEU A 20 -11.13 14.97 7.66
N ASP A 21 -10.78 16.15 7.16
CA ASP A 21 -11.74 17.16 6.68
C ASP A 21 -12.49 16.66 5.44
N ALA A 22 -11.83 15.86 4.60
CA ALA A 22 -12.44 15.18 3.46
C ALA A 22 -13.17 13.87 3.82
N GLU A 23 -13.24 13.52 5.12
CA GLU A 23 -13.87 12.29 5.64
C GLU A 23 -13.34 10.99 5.01
N LEU A 24 -12.10 10.99 4.53
CA LEU A 24 -11.48 9.85 3.84
C LEU A 24 -10.99 8.77 4.80
N ILE A 25 -10.77 9.12 6.06
CA ILE A 25 -10.33 8.20 7.10
C ILE A 25 -11.37 8.14 8.23
N PRO A 26 -11.76 6.93 8.68
CA PRO A 26 -12.77 6.77 9.73
C PRO A 26 -12.22 7.01 11.14
N TYR A 27 -10.89 7.01 11.27
CA TYR A 27 -10.18 7.12 12.54
C TYR A 27 -9.86 8.58 12.84
N LYS A 28 -10.32 9.06 14.00
CA LYS A 28 -9.92 10.37 14.54
C LYS A 28 -8.60 10.31 15.32
N THR A 29 -8.11 9.09 15.58
CA THR A 29 -6.83 8.88 16.25
C THR A 29 -5.69 9.30 15.35
N PRO A 30 -4.82 10.23 15.79
CA PRO A 30 -3.72 10.72 14.96
C PRO A 30 -2.72 9.59 14.66
N PRO A 31 -1.98 9.68 13.55
CA PRO A 31 -0.90 8.74 13.25
C PRO A 31 0.18 8.79 14.34
N THR A 32 0.70 7.62 14.70
CA THR A 32 1.67 7.44 15.80
C THR A 32 2.96 6.81 15.28
N GLY A 33 4.05 7.00 16.02
CA GLY A 33 5.36 6.45 15.69
C GLY A 33 6.36 6.65 16.84
N PHE A 34 7.53 6.01 16.76
CA PHE A 34 8.54 6.11 17.81
C PHE A 34 9.20 7.50 17.82
N SER A 35 9.53 8.01 19.00
CA SER A 35 10.28 9.27 19.13
C SER A 35 11.59 9.18 18.34
N GLY A 36 11.90 10.20 17.54
CA GLY A 36 13.06 10.23 16.65
C GLY A 36 12.85 9.65 15.24
N ASP A 37 11.81 8.83 15.01
CA ASP A 37 11.52 8.31 13.65
C ASP A 37 11.05 9.44 12.70
N PRO A 38 11.62 9.64 11.50
CA PRO A 38 11.09 10.64 10.57
C PRO A 38 9.66 10.32 10.09
N ASP A 39 9.20 9.09 10.27
CA ASP A 39 7.91 8.60 9.80
C ASP A 39 6.95 8.32 10.98
N ILE A 40 5.66 8.48 10.72
CA ILE A 40 4.56 8.09 11.61
C ILE A 40 3.50 7.37 10.79
N SER A 41 2.68 6.55 11.43
CA SER A 41 1.73 5.70 10.70
C SER A 41 0.38 5.57 11.38
N LEU A 42 -0.61 5.22 10.57
CA LEU A 42 -1.95 4.88 11.01
C LEU A 42 -2.31 3.51 10.45
N ASP A 43 -2.50 2.53 11.34
CA ASP A 43 -2.85 1.17 10.97
C ASP A 43 -4.36 0.95 11.03
N MET A 44 -5.01 0.93 9.86
CA MET A 44 -6.44 0.69 9.70
C MET A 44 -6.67 -0.80 9.44
N ALA A 45 -6.32 -1.62 10.43
CA ALA A 45 -6.24 -3.07 10.30
C ALA A 45 -7.58 -3.74 9.91
N LYS A 46 -8.72 -3.16 10.33
CA LYS A 46 -10.05 -3.69 9.99
C LYS A 46 -10.37 -3.48 8.51
N GLU A 47 -9.87 -2.40 7.94
CA GLU A 47 -10.05 -2.00 6.55
C GLU A 47 -8.94 -2.58 5.66
N GLY A 48 -7.90 -3.19 6.24
CA GLY A 48 -6.77 -3.73 5.50
C GLY A 48 -5.87 -2.64 4.91
N VAL A 49 -5.95 -1.41 5.41
CA VAL A 49 -5.19 -0.26 4.89
C VAL A 49 -4.18 0.18 5.93
N TYR A 50 -2.96 0.50 5.48
CA TYR A 50 -1.92 1.09 6.31
C TYR A 50 -1.45 2.38 5.66
N LEU A 51 -1.48 3.47 6.42
CA LEU A 51 -1.09 4.78 5.95
C LEU A 51 0.22 5.18 6.64
N SER A 52 1.20 5.57 5.85
CA SER A 52 2.47 6.12 6.33
C SER A 52 2.54 7.60 6.00
N PHE A 53 3.03 8.38 6.96
CA PHE A 53 3.14 9.82 6.88
C PHE A 53 4.54 10.28 7.24
N ARG A 54 4.99 11.36 6.61
CA ARG A 54 6.16 12.10 7.11
C ARG A 54 5.76 12.80 8.40
N ARG A 55 6.58 12.69 9.44
CA ARG A 55 6.30 13.31 10.74
C ARG A 55 6.15 14.82 10.63
N ASP A 56 7.05 15.43 9.87
CA ASP A 56 6.97 16.85 9.54
C ASP A 56 5.76 17.10 8.63
N GLY A 57 4.86 17.97 9.07
CA GLY A 57 3.59 18.27 8.39
C GLY A 57 2.54 17.14 8.37
N ARG A 58 2.83 15.94 8.90
CA ARG A 58 1.93 14.76 8.84
C ARG A 58 1.43 14.48 7.42
N ILE A 59 2.35 14.53 6.46
CA ILE A 59 2.03 14.41 5.03
C ILE A 59 1.98 12.95 4.62
N LEU A 60 0.86 12.51 4.04
CA LEU A 60 0.66 11.15 3.54
C LEU A 60 1.64 10.87 2.41
N LYS A 61 2.44 9.83 2.58
CA LYS A 61 3.54 9.53 1.65
C LYS A 61 3.43 8.13 1.03
N GLU A 62 2.78 7.20 1.72
CA GLU A 62 2.66 5.83 1.27
C GLU A 62 1.37 5.20 1.81
N ILE A 63 0.72 4.41 0.95
CA ILE A 63 -0.50 3.67 1.27
C ILE A 63 -0.24 2.20 0.97
N THR A 64 -0.42 1.32 1.96
CA THR A 64 -0.31 -0.13 1.77
C THR A 64 -1.66 -0.80 1.97
N LEU A 65 -2.09 -1.57 0.97
CA LEU A 65 -3.24 -2.46 1.02
C LEU A 65 -2.78 -3.87 1.38
N ARG A 66 -3.31 -4.43 2.46
CA ARG A 66 -3.06 -5.81 2.90
C ARG A 66 -4.12 -6.73 2.29
N ILE A 67 -3.83 -7.20 1.08
CA ILE A 67 -4.72 -8.10 0.32
C ILE A 67 -4.89 -9.42 1.08
N GLN A 68 -3.78 -9.96 1.58
CA GLN A 68 -3.78 -11.09 2.50
C GLN A 68 -3.52 -10.63 3.94
N ASN A 69 -4.09 -11.37 4.89
CA ASN A 69 -3.83 -11.21 6.32
C ASN A 69 -3.75 -12.59 6.97
N ASP A 70 -2.52 -13.07 7.11
CA ASP A 70 -2.13 -14.35 7.71
C ASP A 70 -2.51 -14.49 9.19
N LYS A 71 -2.84 -13.39 9.87
CA LYS A 71 -3.28 -13.38 11.27
C LYS A 71 -4.79 -13.49 11.46
N ALA A 72 -5.58 -13.32 10.39
CA ALA A 72 -7.03 -13.29 10.46
C ALA A 72 -7.64 -14.50 9.73
N THR A 73 -8.43 -15.30 10.44
CA THR A 73 -9.19 -16.40 9.86
C THR A 73 -10.28 -15.85 8.94
N HIS A 74 -10.37 -16.37 7.70
CA HIS A 74 -11.33 -15.92 6.67
C HIS A 74 -11.18 -14.43 6.28
N TRP A 75 -9.93 -13.94 6.23
CA TRP A 75 -9.68 -12.59 5.74
C TRP A 75 -10.10 -12.44 4.27
N GLU A 76 -11.00 -11.49 4.03
CA GLU A 76 -11.27 -10.95 2.71
C GLU A 76 -11.05 -9.45 2.76
N PHE A 77 -10.34 -8.92 1.77
CA PHE A 77 -10.12 -7.48 1.70
C PHE A 77 -11.48 -6.75 1.59
N PRO A 78 -11.80 -5.84 2.54
CA PRO A 78 -13.17 -5.36 2.71
C PRO A 78 -13.55 -4.22 1.76
N ASN A 79 -12.58 -3.53 1.16
CA ASN A 79 -12.83 -2.36 0.31
C ASN A 79 -12.80 -2.72 -1.18
N GLU A 80 -13.35 -1.82 -1.99
CA GLU A 80 -13.17 -1.86 -3.44
C GLU A 80 -11.72 -1.50 -3.79
N LEU A 81 -11.15 -2.19 -4.76
CA LEU A 81 -9.78 -1.98 -5.20
C LEU A 81 -9.77 -1.17 -6.50
N PRO A 82 -8.94 -0.11 -6.59
CA PRO A 82 -8.85 0.72 -7.79
C PRO A 82 -8.05 0.02 -8.91
N PHE A 83 -7.98 0.64 -10.08
CA PHE A 83 -7.11 0.23 -11.21
C PHE A 83 -7.33 -1.20 -11.73
N GLY A 84 -8.54 -1.72 -11.59
CA GLY A 84 -8.89 -3.08 -12.03
C GLY A 84 -8.29 -4.19 -11.17
N LEU A 85 -7.71 -3.86 -10.01
CA LEU A 85 -7.18 -4.82 -9.05
C LEU A 85 -8.29 -5.73 -8.50
N ARG A 86 -7.91 -6.96 -8.15
CA ARG A 86 -8.82 -8.00 -7.65
C ARG A 86 -8.45 -8.40 -6.23
N LYS A 87 -9.38 -8.97 -5.48
CA LYS A 87 -9.10 -9.44 -4.10
C LYS A 87 -8.20 -10.69 -4.07
N VAL A 88 -8.21 -11.47 -5.16
CA VAL A 88 -7.34 -12.64 -5.35
C VAL A 88 -6.60 -12.46 -6.66
N MET A 89 -5.29 -12.32 -6.58
CA MET A 89 -4.43 -12.02 -7.73
C MET A 89 -3.21 -12.94 -7.70
N PRO A 90 -3.13 -13.94 -8.58
CA PRO A 90 -1.87 -14.64 -8.83
C PRO A 90 -0.93 -13.75 -9.65
N MET A 91 0.37 -13.90 -9.47
CA MET A 91 1.41 -13.14 -10.18
C MET A 91 1.25 -13.20 -11.70
N ALA A 92 0.91 -14.38 -12.24
CA ALA A 92 0.66 -14.55 -13.67
C ALA A 92 -0.47 -13.65 -14.19
N TRP A 93 -1.52 -13.43 -13.40
CA TRP A 93 -2.60 -12.50 -13.75
C TRP A 93 -2.11 -11.05 -13.71
N VAL A 94 -1.29 -10.68 -12.71
CA VAL A 94 -0.70 -9.34 -12.60
C VAL A 94 0.16 -9.03 -13.82
N HIS A 95 1.06 -9.94 -14.21
CA HIS A 95 1.95 -9.75 -15.37
C HIS A 95 1.17 -9.70 -16.69
N SER A 96 0.09 -10.47 -16.81
CA SER A 96 -0.80 -10.42 -17.98
C SER A 96 -1.58 -9.10 -18.07
N THR A 97 -1.96 -8.53 -16.91
CA THR A 97 -2.80 -7.32 -16.84
C THR A 97 -1.98 -6.04 -16.95
N TYR A 98 -0.83 -5.96 -16.26
CA TYR A 98 0.00 -4.75 -16.16
C TYR A 98 1.30 -4.84 -16.97
N GLY A 99 1.54 -5.95 -17.66
CA GLY A 99 2.75 -6.18 -18.44
C GLY A 99 3.97 -6.49 -17.56
N GLN A 100 5.16 -6.21 -18.11
CA GLN A 100 6.41 -6.44 -17.38
C GLN A 100 6.63 -5.36 -16.31
N PRO A 101 7.06 -5.74 -15.10
CA PRO A 101 7.38 -4.76 -14.08
C PRO A 101 8.60 -3.93 -14.49
N LEU A 102 8.61 -2.66 -14.10
CA LEU A 102 9.76 -1.76 -14.23
C LEU A 102 10.99 -2.32 -13.50
N ARG A 103 10.75 -2.99 -12.37
CA ARG A 103 11.79 -3.64 -11.58
C ARG A 103 11.18 -4.80 -10.77
N SER A 104 11.96 -5.86 -10.59
CA SER A 104 11.59 -7.03 -9.79
C SER A 104 12.70 -7.37 -8.80
N VAL A 105 12.33 -7.70 -7.56
CA VAL A 105 13.20 -8.30 -6.54
C VAL A 105 12.85 -9.78 -6.47
N GLU A 106 13.83 -10.65 -6.70
CA GLU A 106 13.64 -12.09 -6.50
C GLU A 106 13.50 -12.44 -5.00
N PRO A 107 12.75 -13.51 -4.66
CA PRO A 107 12.68 -13.99 -3.30
C PRO A 107 14.07 -14.25 -2.72
N LYS A 108 14.32 -13.81 -1.49
CA LYS A 108 15.60 -14.04 -0.82
C LYS A 108 15.40 -14.31 0.66
N VAL A 109 16.30 -15.11 1.23
CA VAL A 109 16.34 -15.35 2.67
C VAL A 109 17.33 -14.37 3.29
N VAL A 110 16.86 -13.49 4.18
CA VAL A 110 17.70 -12.56 4.94
C VAL A 110 17.57 -12.89 6.41
N MET A 111 18.68 -13.22 7.08
CA MET A 111 18.70 -13.56 8.51
C MET A 111 17.59 -14.57 8.91
N ARG A 112 17.45 -15.66 8.13
CA ARG A 112 16.42 -16.72 8.30
C ARG A 112 14.97 -16.26 8.11
N ARG A 113 14.73 -15.09 7.54
CA ARG A 113 13.40 -14.63 7.12
C ARG A 113 13.30 -14.69 5.60
N GLU A 114 12.27 -15.39 5.11
CA GLU A 114 11.91 -15.39 3.71
C GLU A 114 11.32 -14.02 3.35
N VAL A 115 11.97 -13.32 2.44
CA VAL A 115 11.45 -12.10 1.82
C VAL A 115 10.94 -12.50 0.46
N GLY A 116 9.62 -12.49 0.29
CA GLY A 116 8.96 -12.81 -0.97
C GLY A 116 9.32 -11.84 -2.10
N ARG A 117 8.93 -12.22 -3.32
CA ARG A 117 9.13 -11.42 -4.53
C ARG A 117 8.45 -10.06 -4.40
N ALA A 118 9.05 -9.03 -5.00
CA ALA A 118 8.43 -7.72 -5.12
C ALA A 118 8.59 -7.17 -6.54
N ASP A 119 7.48 -6.79 -7.16
CA ASP A 119 7.46 -6.13 -8.47
C ASP A 119 7.08 -4.66 -8.31
N LEU A 120 7.62 -3.81 -9.19
CA LEU A 120 7.33 -2.38 -9.24
C LEU A 120 6.74 -2.02 -10.60
N TYR A 121 5.61 -1.31 -10.59
CA TYR A 121 4.90 -0.79 -11.76
C TYR A 121 4.70 0.71 -11.62
N SER A 122 4.59 1.42 -12.74
CA SER A 122 4.04 2.78 -12.79
C SER A 122 2.54 2.71 -13.03
N VAL A 123 1.77 3.53 -12.31
CA VAL A 123 0.34 3.69 -12.56
C VAL A 123 0.15 4.79 -13.60
N GLU A 124 -0.46 4.44 -14.73
CA GLU A 124 -0.75 5.39 -15.80
C GLU A 124 -1.83 6.40 -15.36
N GLY A 125 -1.78 7.62 -15.91
CA GLY A 125 -2.79 8.66 -15.66
C GLY A 125 -2.61 9.47 -14.37
N PHE A 126 -1.58 9.20 -13.56
CA PHE A 126 -1.26 9.98 -12.35
C PHE A 126 -0.23 11.09 -12.62
N SER A 127 -0.53 12.30 -12.14
CA SER A 127 0.40 13.44 -12.11
C SER A 127 0.38 14.09 -10.72
N PRO A 128 1.48 14.05 -9.94
CA PRO A 128 2.78 13.46 -10.27
C PRO A 128 2.70 11.93 -10.41
N LEU A 129 3.73 11.34 -11.05
CA LEU A 129 3.83 9.90 -11.28
C LEU A 129 3.58 9.12 -9.98
N LEU A 130 2.88 7.99 -10.09
CA LEU A 130 2.59 7.10 -8.97
C LEU A 130 3.22 5.74 -9.24
N TYR A 131 3.95 5.20 -8.26
CA TYR A 131 4.44 3.84 -8.29
C TYR A 131 3.51 2.91 -7.51
N MET A 132 3.34 1.70 -8.04
CA MET A 132 2.65 0.59 -7.41
C MET A 132 3.64 -0.55 -7.21
N GLN A 133 3.98 -0.83 -5.97
CA GLN A 133 4.79 -1.98 -5.58
C GLN A 133 3.89 -3.13 -5.13
N ILE A 134 4.02 -4.28 -5.77
CA ILE A 134 3.28 -5.50 -5.45
C ILE A 134 4.23 -6.49 -4.82
N ARG A 135 3.90 -6.97 -3.62
CA ARG A 135 4.64 -8.05 -2.95
C ARG A 135 3.82 -9.32 -2.94
N TYR A 136 4.50 -10.42 -3.24
CA TYR A 136 3.90 -11.74 -3.33
C TYR A 136 4.27 -12.59 -2.13
N ASP A 137 3.41 -13.54 -1.80
CA ASP A 137 3.73 -14.64 -0.91
C ASP A 137 4.57 -15.72 -1.64
N MET A 138 4.88 -16.82 -0.94
CA MET A 138 5.67 -17.92 -1.50
C MET A 138 4.89 -18.80 -2.49
N ALA A 139 3.57 -18.60 -2.61
CA ALA A 139 2.71 -19.28 -3.59
C ALA A 139 2.43 -18.38 -4.82
N ASP A 140 3.18 -17.28 -4.97
CA ASP A 140 3.04 -16.29 -6.03
C ASP A 140 1.66 -15.59 -6.07
N TYR A 141 0.99 -15.45 -4.93
CA TYR A 141 -0.20 -14.62 -4.78
C TYR A 141 0.14 -13.26 -4.20
N VAL A 142 -0.58 -12.22 -4.62
CA VAL A 142 -0.40 -10.88 -4.08
C VAL A 142 -0.76 -10.84 -2.60
N GLN A 143 0.24 -10.57 -1.77
CA GLN A 143 0.09 -10.41 -0.33
C GLN A 143 -0.29 -8.97 0.02
N LYS A 144 0.40 -8.00 -0.58
CA LYS A 144 0.18 -6.58 -0.33
C LYS A 144 0.58 -5.72 -1.51
N ILE A 145 -0.07 -4.57 -1.62
CA ILE A 145 0.15 -3.57 -2.65
C ILE A 145 0.45 -2.24 -1.97
N THR A 146 1.50 -1.58 -2.40
CA THR A 146 1.93 -0.31 -1.82
C THR A 146 1.99 0.76 -2.92
N PHE A 147 1.34 1.90 -2.67
CA PHE A 147 1.32 3.05 -3.56
C PHE A 147 2.12 4.21 -2.94
N PHE A 148 3.02 4.80 -3.72
CA PHE A 148 3.86 5.92 -3.29
C PHE A 148 4.40 6.73 -4.47
N PRO A 149 4.70 8.03 -4.28
CA PRO A 149 5.34 8.85 -5.30
C PRO A 149 6.83 8.50 -5.47
N PRO A 150 7.46 8.84 -6.61
CA PRO A 150 8.87 8.57 -6.88
C PRO A 150 9.86 9.03 -5.80
N SER A 151 9.53 10.10 -5.07
CA SER A 151 10.36 10.62 -3.98
C SER A 151 10.50 9.65 -2.81
N GLU A 152 9.57 8.71 -2.65
CA GLU A 152 9.57 7.71 -1.57
C GLU A 152 10.07 6.34 -2.05
N LEU A 153 10.53 6.21 -3.30
CA LEU A 153 11.06 4.96 -3.83
C LEU A 153 12.32 4.54 -3.05
N ARG A 154 12.20 3.47 -2.26
CA ARG A 154 13.31 2.83 -1.55
C ARG A 154 13.59 1.46 -2.17
N TRP A 155 14.86 1.15 -2.45
CA TRP A 155 15.26 -0.15 -2.98
C TRP A 155 16.48 -0.72 -2.28
#